data_AF-A0A1Q7UYZ8-F1
#
_entry.id   AF-A0A1Q7UYZ8-F1
#
_cell.length_a   1.000
_cell.length_b   1.000
_cell.length_c   1.000
_cell.angle_alpha   90.00
_cell.angle_beta   90.00
_cell.angle_gamma   90.00
#
_symmetry.space_group_name_H-M   'P 1'
#
loop_
_entity.id
_entity.type
_entity.pdbx_description
1 polymer ?
#
loop_
_entity_poly.entity_id
_entity_poly.type
_entity_poly.pdbx_seq_one_letter_code
_entity_poly.pdbx_strand_id
1 'polypeptide(L)'
;MRVPIEGLDPQFSTLIESAGASWYNALGASLSKRFSHGLQFLASYTLASALETNPGYTTGGFSGGGRIGDQYSARANYGFDNFVRPQRLVVSYVWQVPGFTAAGGWRTKVLGGWSVSGVTTFQNGQRLTIVDTNTLNAFGISSTGLDRAQLAPNCSNRNVPTAGNVTSRIDNYFNASCFTAPAVIGSDGMATGFGNSGNGIVSGPDQRNFDIAVTKRIRLHRENQALEFRAELQFALKLFF
;
A
#
# COMPACT_ATOMS: atom_id res chain seq x y z
N MET A 1 -2.40 37.46 3.44
CA MET A 1 -1.66 36.18 3.57
C MET A 1 -0.74 36.30 4.78
N ARG A 2 -0.48 35.22 5.52
CA ARG A 2 0.32 35.18 6.76
C ARG A 2 1.65 34.49 6.45
N VAL A 3 2.76 35.18 6.73
CA VAL A 3 4.12 34.68 6.49
C VAL A 3 4.95 34.75 7.77
N PRO A 4 5.95 33.88 7.92
CA PRO A 4 6.88 33.91 9.06
C PRO A 4 7.93 35.02 8.91
N ILE A 5 8.17 35.51 7.68
CA ILE A 5 9.14 36.57 7.36
C ILE A 5 8.40 37.66 6.59
N GLU A 6 8.30 38.84 7.20
CA GLU A 6 7.66 40.01 6.58
C GLU A 6 8.43 40.49 5.34
N GLY A 7 7.70 40.93 4.31
CA GLY A 7 8.27 41.47 3.08
C GLY A 7 8.65 40.44 2.00
N LEU A 8 8.46 39.14 2.26
CA LEU A 8 8.58 38.09 1.24
C LEU A 8 7.20 37.64 0.74
N ASP A 9 7.12 37.36 -0.56
CA ASP A 9 5.90 36.85 -1.17
C ASP A 9 5.66 35.37 -0.75
N PRO A 10 4.53 35.03 -0.12
CA PRO A 10 4.23 33.69 0.36
C PRO A 10 4.02 32.64 -0.74
N GLN A 11 3.70 33.04 -1.98
CA GLN A 11 3.39 32.12 -3.08
C GLN A 11 4.62 31.79 -3.92
N PHE A 12 5.61 32.69 -3.97
CA PHE A 12 6.80 32.56 -4.82
C PHE A 12 8.11 32.48 -4.03
N SER A 13 8.07 32.45 -2.69
CA SER A 13 9.24 32.21 -1.85
C SER A 13 9.16 30.85 -1.16
N THR A 14 10.26 30.11 -1.19
CA THR A 14 10.38 28.79 -0.56
C THR A 14 11.47 28.83 0.50
N LEU A 15 11.10 28.52 1.74
CA LEU A 15 12.06 28.22 2.79
C LEU A 15 12.50 26.75 2.68
N ILE A 16 13.79 26.51 2.54
CA ILE A 16 14.36 25.15 2.51
C ILE A 16 15.03 24.89 3.85
N GLU A 17 14.64 23.80 4.50
CA GLU A 17 15.22 23.36 5.77
C GLU A 17 15.38 21.84 5.83
N SER A 18 16.40 21.40 6.57
CA SER A 18 16.59 19.99 6.92
C SER A 18 15.84 19.69 8.21
N ALA A 19 14.57 19.34 8.10
CA ALA A 19 13.70 19.09 9.24
C ALA A 19 12.78 17.88 9.03
N GLY A 20 12.51 17.17 10.12
CA GLY A 20 11.69 15.95 10.14
C GLY A 20 12.29 14.90 11.06
N ALA A 21 11.43 14.00 11.54
CA ALA A 21 11.83 12.83 12.31
C ALA A 21 10.98 11.65 11.86
N SER A 22 11.60 10.47 11.80
CA SER A 22 10.94 9.23 11.42
C SER A 22 11.30 8.09 12.38
N TRP A 23 10.32 7.26 12.70
CA TRP A 23 10.48 6.09 13.56
C TRP A 23 10.01 4.86 12.80
N TYR A 24 10.95 3.95 12.51
CA TYR A 24 10.68 2.70 11.82
C TYR A 24 10.88 1.52 12.78
N ASN A 25 9.86 0.68 12.91
CA ASN A 25 9.92 -0.56 13.66
C ASN A 25 9.46 -1.70 12.75
N ALA A 26 10.20 -2.81 12.72
CA ALA A 26 9.82 -3.96 11.94
C ALA A 26 10.18 -5.28 12.60
N LEU A 27 9.38 -6.29 12.30
CA LEU A 27 9.58 -7.68 12.62
C LEU A 27 9.57 -8.47 11.32
N GLY A 28 10.63 -9.24 11.09
CA GLY A 28 10.75 -10.18 9.99
C GLY A 28 10.79 -11.61 10.51
N ALA A 29 10.01 -12.49 9.91
CA ALA A 29 10.04 -13.91 10.17
C ALA A 29 10.14 -14.69 8.86
N SER A 30 10.91 -15.76 8.84
CA SER A 30 11.01 -16.66 7.70
C SER A 30 10.86 -18.11 8.14
N LEU A 31 10.15 -18.89 7.32
CA LEU A 31 9.99 -20.31 7.49
C LEU A 31 10.35 -20.99 6.19
N SER A 32 11.33 -21.88 6.22
CA SER A 32 11.77 -22.63 5.05
C SER A 32 11.63 -24.13 5.29
N LYS A 33 11.12 -24.83 4.29
CA LYS A 33 11.12 -26.28 4.23
C LYS A 33 11.86 -26.71 2.97
N ARG A 34 12.95 -27.46 3.15
CA ARG A 34 13.65 -28.13 2.05
C ARG A 34 12.78 -29.22 1.45
N PHE A 35 13.00 -29.50 0.17
CA PHE A 35 12.22 -30.48 -0.58
C PHE A 35 12.21 -31.85 0.13
N SER A 36 11.03 -32.26 0.58
CA SER A 36 10.83 -33.54 1.27
C SER A 36 9.37 -33.95 1.13
N HIS A 37 9.13 -35.24 0.90
CA HIS A 37 7.78 -35.78 0.69
C HIS A 37 6.98 -35.02 -0.38
N GLY A 38 7.65 -34.59 -1.45
CA GLY A 38 7.03 -33.87 -2.55
C GLY A 38 6.85 -32.36 -2.34
N LEU A 39 7.19 -31.78 -1.19
CA LEU A 39 6.94 -30.36 -0.91
C LEU A 39 8.22 -29.60 -0.54
N GLN A 40 8.38 -28.43 -1.15
CA GLN A 40 9.33 -27.38 -0.75
C GLN A 40 8.58 -26.06 -0.66
N PHE A 41 8.88 -25.24 0.35
CA PHE A 41 8.39 -23.87 0.41
C PHE A 41 9.32 -22.94 1.17
N LEU A 42 9.17 -21.65 0.90
CA LEU A 42 9.73 -20.53 1.65
C LEU A 42 8.60 -19.54 1.90
N ALA A 43 8.31 -19.28 3.18
CA ALA A 43 7.40 -18.24 3.61
C ALA A 43 8.20 -17.13 4.30
N SER A 44 7.97 -15.88 3.88
CA SER A 44 8.56 -14.68 4.46
C SER A 44 7.45 -13.74 4.90
N TYR A 45 7.46 -13.36 6.17
CA TYR A 45 6.50 -12.45 6.77
C TYR A 45 7.21 -11.21 7.31
N THR A 46 6.70 -10.04 6.94
CA THR A 46 7.16 -8.75 7.46
C THR A 46 5.98 -8.02 8.08
N LEU A 47 6.14 -7.61 9.34
CA LEU A 47 5.30 -6.65 10.03
C LEU A 47 6.12 -5.38 10.21
N ALA A 48 5.69 -4.25 9.65
CA ALA A 48 6.43 -3.01 9.72
C ALA A 48 5.52 -1.82 10.04
N SER A 49 6.06 -0.82 10.73
CA SER A 49 5.40 0.44 11.01
C SER A 49 6.41 1.57 10.90
N ALA A 50 6.06 2.58 10.12
CA ALA A 50 6.80 3.82 10.01
C ALA A 50 5.90 5.00 10.36
N LEU A 51 6.38 5.85 11.25
CA LEU A 51 5.75 7.12 11.60
C LEU A 51 6.73 8.23 11.26
N GLU A 52 6.22 9.35 10.75
CA GLU A 52 7.01 10.50 10.34
C GLU A 52 6.30 11.80 10.73
N THR A 53 7.07 12.86 11.00
CA THR A 53 6.56 14.23 11.21
C THR A 53 6.59 15.10 9.98
N ASN A 54 7.16 14.62 8.88
CA ASN A 54 7.31 15.39 7.66
C ASN A 54 7.21 14.49 6.42
N PRO A 55 5.99 14.08 6.03
CA PRO A 55 5.74 13.26 4.84
C PRO A 55 5.96 14.10 3.58
N GLY A 56 7.22 14.41 3.29
CA GLY A 56 7.65 15.16 2.11
C GLY A 56 8.31 14.19 1.14
N TYR A 57 7.67 13.95 0.00
CA TYR A 57 8.33 13.21 -1.08
C TYR A 57 9.47 14.04 -1.61
N THR A 58 10.71 13.59 -1.42
CA THR A 58 11.86 14.15 -2.11
C THR A 58 11.79 13.72 -3.59
N THR A 59 10.96 14.39 -4.39
CA THR A 59 10.94 14.21 -5.83
C THR A 59 12.13 14.94 -6.47
N GLY A 60 13.35 14.55 -6.12
CA GLY A 60 14.61 14.86 -6.85
C GLY A 60 14.95 16.32 -7.17
N GLY A 61 14.18 17.30 -6.69
CA GLY A 61 14.35 18.72 -7.00
C GLY A 61 15.33 19.41 -6.05
N PHE A 62 15.90 20.52 -6.52
CA PHE A 62 16.79 21.40 -5.74
C PHE A 62 16.16 21.91 -4.44
N SER A 63 14.82 21.95 -4.37
CA SER A 63 14.03 22.43 -3.22
C SER A 63 13.66 21.34 -2.20
N GLY A 64 14.03 20.08 -2.43
CA GLY A 64 13.55 18.95 -1.61
C GLY A 64 12.06 18.66 -1.80
N GLY A 65 11.44 18.01 -0.81
CA GLY A 65 9.99 17.73 -0.78
C GLY A 65 9.20 18.81 -0.04
N GLY A 66 7.99 19.12 -0.50
CA GLY A 66 7.11 20.11 0.13
C GLY A 66 6.32 19.55 1.32
N ARG A 67 6.02 20.42 2.31
CA ARG A 67 5.10 20.10 3.42
C ARG A 67 3.66 20.24 2.98
N ILE A 68 2.84 19.24 3.31
CA ILE A 68 1.40 19.22 3.01
C ILE A 68 0.61 19.63 4.26
N GLY A 69 -0.20 20.68 4.16
CA GLY A 69 -1.00 21.23 5.25
C GLY A 69 -0.21 22.20 6.11
N ASP A 70 -0.40 22.12 7.43
CA ASP A 70 0.25 23.02 8.38
C ASP A 70 1.77 22.87 8.37
N GLN A 71 2.45 23.82 7.73
CA GLN A 71 3.91 23.83 7.56
C GLN A 71 4.67 24.23 8.83
N TYR A 72 3.96 24.76 9.84
CA TYR A 72 4.51 25.29 11.08
C TYR A 72 4.42 24.28 12.24
N SER A 73 3.70 23.18 12.04
CA SER A 73 3.47 22.16 13.07
C SER A 73 3.92 20.77 12.61
N ALA A 74 5.05 20.31 13.15
CA ALA A 74 5.49 18.92 13.00
C ALA A 74 4.48 17.91 13.56
N ARG A 75 3.69 18.33 14.57
CA ARG A 75 2.63 17.51 15.16
C ARG A 75 1.44 17.32 14.23
N ALA A 76 1.07 18.35 13.45
CA ALA A 76 -0.02 18.26 12.48
C ALA A 76 0.31 17.27 11.34
N ASN A 77 1.60 17.14 11.02
CA ASN A 77 2.10 16.22 10.00
C ASN A 77 2.47 14.83 10.52
N TYR A 78 2.39 14.62 11.83
CA TYR A 78 2.69 13.33 12.42
C TYR A 78 1.68 12.26 11.96
N GLY A 79 2.19 11.18 11.39
CA GLY A 79 1.36 10.02 11.06
C GLY A 79 2.11 8.95 10.30
N PHE A 80 1.37 8.01 9.73
CA PHE A 80 1.97 6.86 9.05
C PHE A 80 2.59 7.26 7.73
N ASP A 81 3.81 6.77 7.50
CA ASP A 81 4.44 6.80 6.20
C ASP A 81 3.63 5.98 5.18
N ASN A 82 3.62 6.47 3.94
CA ASN A 82 2.84 5.90 2.87
C ASN A 82 3.62 4.81 2.09
N PHE A 83 4.94 4.72 2.20
CA PHE A 83 5.73 3.68 1.54
C PHE A 83 5.65 2.34 2.26
N VAL A 84 5.47 2.36 3.58
CA VAL A 84 5.38 1.14 4.39
C VAL A 84 4.05 0.41 4.18
N ARG A 85 4.17 -0.90 4.03
CA ARG A 85 3.05 -1.85 4.02
C ARG A 85 3.03 -2.56 5.37
N PRO A 86 1.98 -2.37 6.19
CA PRO A 86 1.99 -2.84 7.56
C PRO A 86 2.27 -4.32 7.73
N GLN A 87 1.68 -5.16 6.88
CA GLN A 87 1.91 -6.60 6.87
C GLN A 87 2.11 -7.07 5.44
N ARG A 88 3.09 -7.94 5.24
CA ARG A 88 3.35 -8.60 3.97
C ARG A 88 3.78 -10.04 4.22
N LEU A 89 3.03 -10.99 3.67
CA LEU A 89 3.35 -12.40 3.61
C LEU A 89 3.59 -12.80 2.15
N VAL A 90 4.75 -13.38 1.87
CA VAL A 90 5.07 -13.98 0.58
C VAL A 90 5.40 -15.44 0.80
N VAL A 91 4.71 -16.34 0.09
CA VAL A 91 4.94 -17.77 0.15
C VAL A 91 5.27 -18.27 -1.24
N SER A 92 6.50 -18.75 -1.42
CA SER A 92 6.95 -19.44 -2.62
C SER A 92 6.94 -20.93 -2.36
N TYR A 93 6.31 -21.73 -3.22
CA TYR A 93 6.17 -23.16 -3.01
C TYR A 93 6.30 -23.95 -4.30
N VAL A 94 6.77 -25.19 -4.15
CA VAL A 94 6.74 -26.23 -5.17
C VAL A 94 6.24 -27.50 -4.50
N TRP A 95 5.15 -28.03 -5.02
CA TRP A 95 4.51 -29.25 -4.56
C TRP A 95 4.40 -30.25 -5.71
N GLN A 96 5.20 -31.30 -5.67
CA GLN A 96 5.01 -32.51 -6.44
C GLN A 96 3.89 -33.32 -5.78
N VAL A 97 2.76 -33.43 -6.47
CA VAL A 97 1.57 -34.10 -5.96
C VAL A 97 1.91 -35.59 -5.75
N PRO A 98 1.82 -36.11 -4.51
CA PRO A 98 2.08 -37.52 -4.25
C PRO A 98 0.95 -38.39 -4.84
N GLY A 99 1.27 -39.29 -5.78
CA GLY A 99 0.36 -40.29 -6.38
C GLY A 99 0.32 -40.20 -7.90
N PHE A 100 0.32 -41.27 -8.73
CA PHE A 100 -0.12 -42.66 -8.56
C PHE A 100 0.94 -43.65 -9.07
N THR A 101 2.19 -43.56 -8.63
CA THR A 101 3.24 -44.50 -9.03
C THR A 101 2.97 -45.94 -8.57
N ALA A 102 2.15 -46.12 -7.54
CA ALA A 102 1.78 -47.44 -6.99
C ALA A 102 0.53 -48.09 -7.64
N ALA A 103 -0.22 -47.37 -8.50
CA ALA A 103 -1.49 -47.89 -9.02
C ALA A 103 -1.36 -48.82 -10.24
N GLY A 104 -0.17 -48.87 -10.88
CA GLY A 104 0.07 -49.66 -12.08
C GLY A 104 -0.71 -49.19 -13.32
N GLY A 105 -0.18 -49.51 -14.51
CA GLY A 105 -0.90 -49.35 -15.78
C GLY A 105 -1.18 -47.90 -16.21
N TRP A 106 -2.30 -47.71 -16.92
CA TRP A 106 -2.68 -46.42 -17.51
C TRP A 106 -2.94 -45.31 -16.48
N ARG A 107 -3.35 -45.69 -15.27
CA ARG A 107 -3.63 -44.76 -14.16
C ARG A 107 -2.38 -44.02 -13.70
N THR A 108 -1.22 -44.69 -13.66
CA THR A 108 0.07 -44.05 -13.34
C THR A 108 0.49 -43.06 -14.41
N LYS A 109 0.21 -43.34 -15.69
CA LYS A 109 0.54 -42.44 -16.82
C LYS A 109 -0.35 -41.18 -16.82
N VAL A 110 -1.64 -41.33 -16.57
CA VAL A 110 -2.59 -40.21 -16.58
C VAL A 110 -2.49 -39.39 -15.29
N LEU A 111 -2.27 -40.03 -14.14
CA LEU A 111 -2.38 -39.36 -12.85
C LEU A 111 -1.04 -39.03 -12.18
N GLY A 112 0.09 -39.57 -12.64
CA GLY A 112 1.42 -39.31 -12.04
C GLY A 112 2.23 -38.19 -12.71
N GLY A 113 3.15 -37.55 -11.99
CA GLY A 113 4.06 -36.53 -12.57
C GLY A 113 3.50 -35.11 -12.61
N TRP A 114 2.47 -34.82 -11.82
CA TRP A 114 1.98 -33.46 -11.61
C TRP A 114 2.82 -32.73 -10.56
N SER A 115 3.16 -31.48 -10.84
CA SER A 115 3.73 -30.54 -9.89
C SER A 115 3.03 -29.20 -9.98
N VAL A 116 2.75 -28.60 -8.84
CA VAL A 116 2.24 -27.24 -8.71
C VAL A 116 3.34 -26.39 -8.12
N SER A 117 3.66 -25.27 -8.76
CA SER A 117 4.54 -24.25 -8.20
C SER A 117 3.83 -22.92 -8.17
N GLY A 118 4.26 -22.04 -7.27
CA GLY A 118 3.68 -20.71 -7.24
C GLY A 118 4.30 -19.77 -6.24
N VAL A 119 3.90 -18.52 -6.36
CA VAL A 119 4.18 -17.44 -5.41
C VAL A 119 2.87 -16.80 -5.03
N THR A 120 2.54 -16.84 -3.75
CA THR A 120 1.38 -16.18 -3.18
C THR A 120 1.82 -15.00 -2.34
N THR A 121 1.22 -13.83 -2.58
CA THR A 121 1.49 -12.60 -1.82
C THR A 121 0.21 -12.10 -1.19
N PHE A 122 0.25 -11.90 0.13
CA PHE A 122 -0.75 -11.14 0.88
C PHE A 122 -0.07 -9.90 1.43
N GLN A 123 -0.65 -8.73 1.18
CA GLN A 123 -0.07 -7.48 1.64
C GLN A 123 -1.18 -6.50 1.97
N ASN A 124 -1.06 -5.81 3.10
CA ASN A 124 -1.97 -4.73 3.43
C ASN A 124 -1.85 -3.57 2.45
N GLY A 125 -2.90 -2.77 2.35
CA GLY A 125 -2.90 -1.56 1.55
C GLY A 125 -1.96 -0.49 2.10
N GLN A 126 -1.67 0.47 1.24
CA GLN A 126 -0.93 1.68 1.59
C GLN A 126 -1.73 2.53 2.59
N ARG A 127 -1.05 3.18 3.53
CA ARG A 127 -1.67 4.27 4.30
C ARG A 127 -1.79 5.49 3.39
N LEU A 128 -3.02 5.89 3.10
CA LEU A 128 -3.37 6.99 2.23
C LEU A 128 -3.59 8.26 3.04
N THR A 129 -3.01 9.34 2.52
CA THR A 129 -3.25 10.70 2.97
C THR A 129 -4.26 11.35 2.04
N ILE A 130 -5.27 12.00 2.61
CA ILE A 130 -6.25 12.76 1.84
C ILE A 130 -5.79 14.22 1.80
N VAL A 131 -5.59 14.72 0.60
CA VAL A 131 -5.16 16.09 0.34
C VAL A 131 -6.28 16.86 -0.34
N ASP A 132 -6.23 18.18 -0.21
CA ASP A 132 -7.23 19.08 -0.79
C ASP A 132 -6.55 20.25 -1.53
N THR A 133 -7.35 20.97 -2.34
CA THR A 133 -6.97 22.24 -2.93
C THR A 133 -7.65 23.37 -2.16
N ASN A 134 -6.94 23.99 -1.24
CA ASN A 134 -7.47 25.10 -0.43
C ASN A 134 -7.04 26.46 -1.01
N THR A 135 -7.78 26.94 -2.02
CA THR A 135 -7.43 28.18 -2.73
C THR A 135 -7.49 29.45 -1.87
N LEU A 136 -8.20 29.41 -0.75
CA LEU A 136 -8.35 30.51 0.20
C LEU A 136 -7.39 30.40 1.40
N ASN A 137 -6.46 29.45 1.37
CA ASN A 137 -5.54 29.22 2.47
C ASN A 137 -4.69 30.48 2.74
N ALA A 138 -4.77 30.98 3.97
CA ALA A 138 -4.13 32.22 4.36
C ALA A 138 -2.60 32.15 4.38
N PHE A 139 -1.99 30.96 4.25
CA PHE A 139 -0.56 30.69 4.40
C PHE A 139 0.14 30.35 3.07
N GLY A 140 -0.53 30.53 1.93
CA GLY A 140 0.11 30.45 0.61
C GLY A 140 0.19 29.07 -0.02
N ILE A 141 -0.39 28.03 0.60
CA ILE A 141 -0.43 26.66 0.05
C ILE A 141 -1.68 26.40 -0.81
N SER A 142 -1.95 27.28 -1.77
CA SER A 142 -3.23 27.31 -2.49
C SER A 142 -3.34 26.37 -3.68
N SER A 143 -2.30 25.62 -4.03
CA SER A 143 -2.31 24.69 -5.17
C SER A 143 -2.74 23.27 -4.78
N THR A 144 -3.05 22.47 -5.81
CA THR A 144 -3.64 21.15 -5.62
C THR A 144 -2.71 20.20 -4.88
N GLY A 145 -3.25 19.58 -3.83
CA GLY A 145 -2.56 18.57 -3.05
C GLY A 145 -1.56 19.12 -2.04
N LEU A 146 -1.56 20.43 -1.80
CA LEU A 146 -0.69 21.06 -0.81
C LEU A 146 -1.33 21.23 0.57
N ASP A 147 -2.66 21.15 0.70
CA ASP A 147 -3.33 21.17 2.00
C ASP A 147 -3.88 19.78 2.37
N ARG A 148 -4.12 19.57 3.67
CA ARG A 148 -4.86 18.41 4.17
C ARG A 148 -6.34 18.63 3.93
N ALA A 149 -7.10 17.55 3.76
CA ALA A 149 -8.56 17.66 3.80
C ALA A 149 -9.03 18.03 5.21
N GLN A 150 -10.10 18.80 5.32
CA GLN A 150 -10.74 19.08 6.61
C GLN A 150 -11.79 18.01 6.91
N LEU A 151 -11.66 17.34 8.06
CA LEU A 151 -12.62 16.36 8.56
C LEU A 151 -13.80 17.04 9.25
N ALA A 152 -14.99 16.54 8.97
CA ALA A 152 -16.21 16.88 9.70
C ALA A 152 -16.08 16.49 11.19
N PRO A 153 -16.69 17.24 12.13
CA PRO A 153 -16.56 16.97 13.58
C PRO A 153 -16.97 15.56 14.03
N ASN A 154 -17.88 14.91 13.29
CA ASN A 154 -18.38 13.57 13.58
C ASN A 154 -17.63 12.45 12.83
N CYS A 155 -16.58 12.78 12.07
CA CYS A 155 -15.80 11.80 11.33
C CYS A 155 -14.45 11.52 12.00
N SER A 156 -14.09 10.24 11.98
CA SER A 156 -12.79 9.74 12.40
C SER A 156 -12.16 8.94 11.26
N ASN A 157 -10.87 8.59 11.39
CA ASN A 157 -10.15 7.73 10.44
C ASN A 157 -10.90 6.43 10.08
N ARG A 158 -11.78 5.92 10.97
CA ARG A 158 -12.58 4.72 10.73
C ARG A 158 -13.79 4.94 9.83
N ASN A 159 -14.32 6.17 9.80
CA ASN A 159 -15.55 6.54 9.07
C ASN A 159 -15.25 7.14 7.69
N VAL A 160 -14.01 7.55 7.46
CA VAL A 160 -13.55 8.09 6.18
C VAL A 160 -13.64 7.06 5.06
N PRO A 161 -13.09 5.83 5.18
CA PRO A 161 -13.35 4.80 4.17
C PRO A 161 -14.80 4.31 4.30
N THR A 162 -15.50 4.17 3.17
CA THR A 162 -16.83 3.57 3.14
C THR A 162 -16.79 2.09 3.54
N ALA A 163 -17.90 1.54 4.02
CA ALA A 163 -17.99 0.14 4.43
C ALA A 163 -18.31 -0.77 3.24
N GLY A 164 -17.75 -1.97 3.25
CA GLY A 164 -18.06 -3.04 2.29
C GLY A 164 -16.89 -3.41 1.39
N ASN A 165 -17.20 -4.25 0.41
CA ASN A 165 -16.24 -4.79 -0.52
C ASN A 165 -15.63 -3.66 -1.37
N VAL A 166 -14.30 -3.65 -1.54
CA VAL A 166 -13.61 -2.61 -2.32
C VAL A 166 -14.14 -2.51 -3.77
N THR A 167 -14.63 -3.58 -4.42
CA THR A 167 -15.23 -3.49 -5.77
C THR A 167 -16.48 -2.63 -5.79
N SER A 168 -17.32 -2.76 -4.78
CA SER A 168 -18.56 -2.00 -4.64
C SER A 168 -18.33 -0.53 -4.33
N ARG A 169 -17.08 -0.15 -4.03
CA ARG A 169 -16.68 1.18 -3.55
C ARG A 169 -15.60 1.80 -4.43
N ILE A 170 -15.39 1.31 -5.66
CA ILE A 170 -14.38 1.87 -6.58
C ILE A 170 -14.62 3.37 -6.79
N ASP A 171 -15.88 3.76 -7.01
CA ASP A 171 -16.26 5.17 -7.25
C ASP A 171 -16.65 5.93 -5.97
N ASN A 172 -16.67 5.24 -4.82
CA ASN A 172 -17.12 5.80 -3.55
C ASN A 172 -16.29 5.22 -2.39
N TYR A 173 -14.97 5.21 -2.53
CA TYR A 173 -14.09 4.58 -1.53
C TYR A 173 -14.01 5.40 -0.25
N PHE A 174 -14.13 6.72 -0.39
CA PHE A 174 -14.14 7.68 0.71
C PHE A 174 -15.53 8.28 0.86
N ASN A 175 -16.01 8.36 2.10
CA ASN A 175 -17.26 9.01 2.41
C ASN A 175 -17.10 10.53 2.25
N ALA A 176 -17.65 11.10 1.19
CA ALA A 176 -17.60 12.54 0.92
C ALA A 176 -18.19 13.37 2.06
N SER A 177 -19.17 12.86 2.82
CA SER A 177 -19.77 13.59 3.95
C SER A 177 -18.81 13.80 5.11
N CYS A 178 -17.67 13.12 5.12
CA CYS A 178 -16.63 13.32 6.13
C CYS A 178 -15.69 14.48 5.85
N PHE A 179 -15.83 15.12 4.68
CA PHE A 179 -14.99 16.25 4.32
C PHE A 179 -15.82 17.53 4.23
N THR A 180 -15.29 18.59 4.85
CA THR A 180 -15.93 19.91 4.86
C THR A 180 -14.93 20.97 4.41
N ALA A 181 -15.39 22.22 4.25
CA ALA A 181 -14.46 23.33 4.02
C ALA A 181 -13.55 23.53 5.24
N PRO A 182 -12.25 23.87 5.05
CA PRO A 182 -11.35 24.27 6.13
C PRO A 182 -11.88 25.46 6.94
N ALA A 183 -11.45 25.56 8.20
CA ALA A 183 -11.93 26.60 9.10
C ALA A 183 -11.55 28.01 8.61
N VAL A 184 -12.51 28.94 8.64
CA VAL A 184 -12.26 30.36 8.35
C VAL A 184 -11.55 31.00 9.53
N ILE A 185 -10.44 31.70 9.27
CA ILE A 185 -9.59 32.34 10.29
C ILE A 185 -9.45 33.86 10.09
N GLY A 186 -9.96 34.40 8.99
CA GLY A 186 -9.98 35.83 8.69
C GLY A 186 -11.21 36.53 9.26
N SER A 187 -11.04 37.76 9.76
CA SER A 187 -12.16 38.64 10.15
C SER A 187 -13.01 39.08 8.96
N ASP A 188 -12.50 38.93 7.74
CA ASP A 188 -13.18 39.14 6.47
C ASP A 188 -14.15 38.00 6.11
N GLY A 189 -14.13 36.88 6.85
CA GLY A 189 -14.96 35.72 6.57
C GLY A 189 -14.51 34.88 5.37
N MET A 190 -13.35 35.18 4.78
CA MET A 190 -12.91 34.60 3.50
C MET A 190 -11.68 33.71 3.65
N ALA A 191 -10.67 34.14 4.42
CA ALA A 191 -9.42 33.42 4.53
C ALA A 191 -9.55 32.15 5.39
N THR A 192 -9.06 31.02 4.91
CA THR A 192 -9.11 29.72 5.59
C THR A 192 -7.75 29.34 6.21
N GLY A 193 -7.81 28.52 7.25
CA GLY A 193 -6.64 27.83 7.80
C GLY A 193 -6.35 26.52 7.07
N PHE A 194 -5.58 25.65 7.71
CA PHE A 194 -5.26 24.32 7.20
C PHE A 194 -6.40 23.32 7.44
N GLY A 195 -6.48 22.28 6.61
CA GLY A 195 -7.27 21.11 6.96
C GLY A 195 -6.66 20.33 8.12
N ASN A 196 -7.49 19.57 8.82
CA ASN A 196 -7.11 18.86 10.05
C ASN A 196 -6.94 17.34 9.90
N SER A 197 -7.08 16.77 8.70
CA SER A 197 -6.82 15.34 8.50
C SER A 197 -5.34 15.01 8.71
N GLY A 198 -5.07 13.94 9.45
CA GLY A 198 -3.71 13.48 9.71
C GLY A 198 -3.06 12.81 8.50
N ASN A 199 -1.79 12.44 8.65
CA ASN A 199 -1.05 11.68 7.66
C ASN A 199 -1.38 10.18 7.71
N GLY A 200 -1.62 9.57 6.55
CA GLY A 200 -1.89 8.13 6.44
C GLY A 200 -3.18 7.67 7.13
N ILE A 201 -4.20 8.54 7.19
CA ILE A 201 -5.42 8.30 7.95
C ILE A 201 -6.31 7.18 7.41
N VAL A 202 -6.16 6.80 6.13
CA VAL A 202 -6.98 5.76 5.52
C VAL A 202 -6.12 4.57 5.09
N SER A 203 -6.58 3.34 5.34
CA SER A 203 -5.99 2.17 4.70
C SER A 203 -6.52 2.04 3.27
N GLY A 204 -5.63 2.08 2.30
CA GLY A 204 -5.93 1.72 0.93
C GLY A 204 -6.27 0.24 0.78
N PRO A 205 -6.65 -0.19 -0.44
CA PRO A 205 -6.98 -1.59 -0.70
C PRO A 205 -5.79 -2.53 -0.47
N ASP A 206 -6.06 -3.67 0.15
CA ASP A 206 -5.09 -4.76 0.30
C ASP A 206 -4.80 -5.45 -1.04
N GLN A 207 -3.63 -6.07 -1.13
CA GLN A 207 -3.23 -6.91 -2.24
C GLN A 207 -3.25 -8.38 -1.82
N ARG A 208 -3.94 -9.21 -2.63
CA ARG A 208 -3.86 -10.65 -2.58
C ARG A 208 -3.49 -11.11 -3.99
N ASN A 209 -2.46 -11.91 -4.15
CA ASN A 209 -1.95 -12.29 -5.47
C ASN A 209 -1.51 -13.75 -5.46
N PHE A 210 -1.92 -14.51 -6.46
CA PHE A 210 -1.59 -15.91 -6.64
C PHE A 210 -1.02 -16.09 -8.04
N ASP A 211 0.28 -16.32 -8.13
CA ASP A 211 0.94 -16.76 -9.35
C ASP A 211 1.15 -18.27 -9.24
N ILE A 212 0.49 -19.05 -10.08
CA ILE A 212 0.47 -20.51 -9.99
C ILE A 212 0.79 -21.11 -11.36
N ALA A 213 1.75 -22.02 -11.39
CA ALA A 213 2.04 -22.87 -12.53
C ALA A 213 1.75 -24.33 -12.19
N VAL A 214 1.07 -25.01 -13.11
CA VAL A 214 0.83 -26.45 -13.04
C VAL A 214 1.60 -27.12 -14.17
N THR A 215 2.47 -28.05 -13.79
CA THR A 215 3.32 -28.79 -14.72
C THR A 215 3.01 -30.28 -14.64
N LYS A 216 2.98 -30.93 -15.80
CA LYS A 216 2.83 -32.37 -15.95
C LYS A 216 4.02 -32.91 -16.71
N ARG A 217 4.77 -33.82 -16.07
CA ARG A 217 5.91 -34.50 -16.68
C ARG A 217 5.59 -35.96 -16.99
N ILE A 218 5.71 -36.34 -18.26
CA ILE A 218 5.48 -37.70 -18.76
C ILE A 218 6.82 -38.29 -19.19
N ARG A 219 7.29 -39.33 -18.51
CA ARG A 219 8.52 -40.05 -18.89
C ARG A 219 8.24 -41.00 -20.05
N LEU A 220 9.07 -40.98 -21.09
CA LEU A 220 9.01 -41.90 -22.21
C LEU A 220 9.89 -43.13 -21.91
N HIS A 221 9.29 -44.32 -21.96
CA HIS A 221 9.92 -45.55 -21.45
C HIS A 221 11.16 -46.04 -22.22
N ARG A 222 11.45 -45.52 -23.42
CA ARG A 222 12.49 -46.08 -24.30
C ARG A 222 13.75 -45.22 -24.48
N GLU A 223 13.78 -43.96 -24.05
CA GLU A 223 14.88 -43.06 -24.44
C GLU A 223 15.39 -42.11 -23.35
N ASN A 224 15.06 -42.35 -22.07
CA ASN A 224 15.36 -41.41 -20.95
C ASN A 224 14.87 -39.96 -21.20
N GLN A 225 13.96 -39.79 -22.15
CA GLN A 225 13.33 -38.53 -22.51
C GLN A 225 12.05 -38.32 -21.68
N ALA A 226 11.69 -37.06 -21.47
CA ALA A 226 10.44 -36.70 -20.83
C ALA A 226 9.76 -35.56 -21.60
N LEU A 227 8.45 -35.68 -21.78
CA LEU A 227 7.61 -34.58 -22.26
C LEU A 227 7.11 -33.80 -21.04
N GLU A 228 7.20 -32.48 -21.10
CA GLU A 228 6.70 -31.58 -20.09
C GLU A 228 5.60 -30.70 -20.69
N PHE A 229 4.41 -30.76 -20.08
CA PHE A 229 3.32 -29.84 -20.36
C PHE A 229 3.23 -28.87 -19.20
N ARG A 230 3.28 -27.57 -19.49
CA ARG A 230 3.19 -26.51 -18.49
C ARG A 230 2.03 -25.60 -18.81
N ALA A 231 1.22 -25.32 -17.81
CA ALA A 231 0.20 -24.29 -17.83
C ALA A 231 0.51 -23.26 -16.74
N GLU A 232 0.53 -21.98 -17.10
CA GLU A 232 0.78 -20.87 -16.18
C GLU A 232 -0.50 -20.05 -16.03
N LEU A 233 -0.83 -19.70 -14.80
CA LEU A 233 -1.99 -18.90 -14.47
C LEU A 233 -1.57 -17.84 -13.46
N GLN A 234 -1.63 -16.59 -13.90
CA GLN A 234 -1.43 -15.46 -13.01
C GLN A 234 -2.79 -14.91 -12.57
N PHE A 235 -3.12 -15.12 -11.30
CA PHE A 235 -4.28 -14.51 -10.67
C PHE A 235 -3.82 -13.38 -9.77
N ALA A 236 -3.87 -12.15 -10.29
CA ALA A 236 -3.99 -10.99 -9.44
C ALA A 236 -5.44 -10.93 -8.92
N LEU A 237 -5.79 -11.87 -8.04
CA LEU A 237 -7.08 -11.85 -7.39
C LEU A 237 -6.98 -10.76 -6.33
N LYS A 238 -7.28 -9.52 -6.74
CA LYS A 238 -7.77 -8.51 -5.79
C LYS A 238 -9.04 -9.13 -5.19
N LEU A 239 -8.91 -10.02 -4.21
CA LEU A 239 -10.01 -10.61 -3.46
C LEU A 239 -10.36 -9.55 -2.46
N PHE A 240 -11.15 -8.63 -2.98
CA PHE A 240 -11.86 -7.64 -2.25
C PHE A 240 -12.85 -8.41 -1.35
N PHE A 241 -12.64 -8.37 -0.03
CA PHE A 241 -13.64 -8.70 0.97
C PHE A 241 -13.88 -7.43 1.78
#